data_AF-A0A8T5ZTW6-F1
#
_entry.id   AF-A0A8T5ZTW6-F1
#
_cell.length_a   1.000
_cell.length_b   1.000
_cell.length_c   1.000
_cell.angle_alpha   90.00
_cell.angle_beta   90.00
_cell.angle_gamma   90.00
#
_symmetry.space_group_name_H-M   'P 1'
#
loop_
_entity.id
_entity.type
_entity.pdbx_description
1 polymer ?
#
loop_
_entity_poly.entity_id
_entity_poly.type
_entity_poly.pdbx_seq_one_letter_code
_entity_poly.pdbx_strand_id
1 'polypeptide(L)'
;MALNTPQITPTKKITVRSIGEELPRGDYQRCPQCDMLFSLPEINSHQSAYCPRCQAKIRDGRDWSLTRLAAMAFTMLLLMPFAWGEPLLHIWLLGIRIDANVMQGIWQMTKQGDAITGSMVFFCVIGAPLILVTSIAYLWFGNRLGMNLRPVLLMLERLKEWVMLDIYLVGIGVASIKVQDYAHIQAGVGLFSFVALVILTTVTLSHLNVEELWERFYPQRPATRRDEKLRVCLGCHFTGYPDQRGRCPRCHIPLRVRRRHSLQKCWAALLASIVLLLPANLLPISIIYLNGGRQEDT
;
A
#
# COMPACT_ATOMS: atom_id res chain seq x y z
N MET A 1 64.01 35.55 -7.19
CA MET A 1 63.80 35.45 -8.65
C MET A 1 62.31 35.20 -8.85
N ALA A 2 61.54 36.26 -9.14
CA ALA A 2 60.08 36.20 -9.21
C ALA A 2 59.65 35.59 -10.54
N LEU A 3 58.86 34.52 -10.49
CA LEU A 3 58.28 33.88 -11.68
C LEU A 3 57.08 34.71 -12.15
N ASN A 4 57.25 35.40 -13.27
CA ASN A 4 56.18 36.08 -14.00
C ASN A 4 55.10 35.05 -14.39
N THR A 5 53.88 35.26 -13.89
CA THR A 5 52.71 34.51 -14.33
C THR A 5 52.19 35.15 -15.63
N PRO A 6 52.11 34.43 -16.76
CA PRO A 6 51.59 35.01 -17.99
C PRO A 6 50.09 35.26 -17.86
N GLN A 7 49.67 36.50 -18.03
CA GLN A 7 48.27 36.88 -18.19
C GLN A 7 47.76 36.37 -19.54
N ILE A 8 46.89 35.37 -19.51
CA ILE A 8 46.18 34.88 -20.69
C ILE A 8 44.93 35.75 -20.86
N THR A 9 44.97 36.70 -21.78
CA THR A 9 43.77 37.43 -22.24
C THR A 9 42.94 36.52 -23.16
N PRO A 10 41.69 36.16 -22.82
CA PRO A 10 40.86 35.35 -23.70
C PRO A 10 40.38 36.17 -24.90
N THR A 11 40.90 35.86 -26.08
CA THR A 11 40.54 36.46 -27.39
C THR A 11 39.19 35.99 -27.95
N LYS A 12 38.39 35.27 -27.17
CA LYS A 12 37.06 34.82 -27.59
C LYS A 12 36.03 35.31 -26.57
N LYS A 13 35.07 36.10 -27.03
CA LYS A 13 33.90 36.53 -26.24
C LYS A 13 33.30 35.29 -25.57
N ILE A 14 33.42 35.20 -24.25
CA ILE A 14 32.74 34.16 -23.48
C ILE A 14 31.26 34.53 -23.52
N THR A 15 30.50 33.79 -24.32
CA THR A 15 29.04 33.86 -24.30
C THR A 15 28.59 33.29 -22.98
N VAL A 16 28.29 34.16 -22.02
CA VAL A 16 27.56 33.80 -20.81
C VAL A 16 26.17 33.35 -21.26
N ARG A 17 25.97 32.04 -21.41
CA ARG A 17 24.63 31.48 -21.54
C ARG A 17 23.98 31.65 -20.17
N SER A 18 22.91 32.45 -20.09
CA SER A 18 22.03 32.42 -18.93
C SER A 18 21.64 30.97 -18.67
N ILE A 19 21.78 30.50 -17.43
CA ILE A 19 21.27 29.21 -16.99
C ILE A 19 19.73 29.29 -17.04
N GLY A 20 19.19 29.15 -18.25
CA GLY A 20 17.78 29.20 -18.58
C GLY A 20 17.44 28.27 -19.75
N GLU A 21 18.44 27.58 -20.32
CA GLU A 21 18.20 26.50 -21.27
C GLU A 21 17.59 25.32 -20.50
N GLU A 22 16.36 24.97 -20.91
CA GLU A 22 15.62 23.78 -20.49
C GLU A 22 16.58 22.59 -20.46
N LEU A 23 16.68 21.89 -19.31
CA LEU A 23 17.50 20.68 -19.21
C LEU A 23 17.08 19.73 -20.35
N PRO A 24 17.96 19.40 -21.30
CA PRO A 24 17.57 18.79 -22.58
C PRO A 24 17.03 17.36 -22.46
N ARG A 25 16.94 16.81 -21.24
CA ARG A 25 16.55 15.42 -20.93
C ARG A 25 15.80 15.27 -19.59
N GLY A 26 15.15 16.33 -19.10
CA GLY A 26 14.33 16.24 -17.89
C GLY A 26 12.90 15.79 -18.21
N ASP A 27 12.46 14.67 -17.67
CA ASP A 27 11.06 14.25 -17.77
C ASP A 27 10.20 15.19 -16.93
N TYR A 28 9.37 16.03 -17.55
CA TYR A 28 8.50 16.94 -16.81
C TYR A 28 7.34 16.17 -16.18
N GLN A 29 7.26 16.22 -14.86
CA GLN A 29 6.21 15.58 -14.07
C GLN A 29 5.50 16.60 -13.17
N ARG A 30 4.22 16.33 -12.88
CA ARG A 30 3.43 17.08 -11.91
C ARG A 30 3.32 16.28 -10.63
N CYS A 31 3.53 16.95 -9.51
CA CYS A 31 3.36 16.33 -8.19
C CYS A 31 1.88 15.97 -7.95
N PRO A 32 1.54 14.71 -7.59
CA PRO A 32 0.17 14.31 -7.28
C PRO A 32 -0.47 15.07 -6.09
N GLN A 33 0.36 15.61 -5.19
CA GLN A 33 -0.11 16.28 -3.97
C GLN A 33 -0.23 17.80 -4.14
N CYS A 34 0.85 18.48 -4.52
CA CYS A 34 0.89 19.95 -4.59
C CYS A 34 0.72 20.53 -6.01
N ASP A 35 0.56 19.66 -7.03
CA ASP A 35 0.40 20.01 -8.44
C ASP A 35 1.53 20.89 -9.03
N MET A 36 2.70 20.91 -8.39
CA MET A 36 3.88 21.59 -8.92
C MET A 36 4.41 20.82 -10.13
N LEU A 37 4.65 21.56 -11.22
CA LEU A 37 5.36 21.06 -12.40
C LEU A 37 6.87 21.22 -12.19
N PHE A 38 7.62 20.12 -12.31
CA PHE A 38 9.07 20.09 -12.16
C PHE A 38 9.68 19.08 -13.15
N SER A 39 10.97 19.25 -13.47
CA SER A 39 11.72 18.29 -14.25
C SER A 39 12.28 17.19 -13.35
N LEU A 40 11.92 15.94 -13.62
CA LEU A 40 12.47 14.78 -12.96
C LEU A 40 13.73 14.31 -13.71
N PRO A 41 14.92 14.28 -13.06
CA PRO A 41 16.10 13.68 -13.66
C PRO A 41 15.99 12.15 -13.71
N GLU A 42 16.79 11.52 -14.57
CA GLU A 42 16.93 10.05 -14.57
C GLU A 42 17.43 9.58 -13.19
N ILE A 43 16.69 8.65 -12.57
CA ILE A 43 16.96 8.14 -11.23
C ILE A 43 17.61 6.75 -11.34
N ASN A 44 18.70 6.53 -10.62
CA ASN A 44 19.31 5.20 -10.50
C ASN A 44 18.52 4.30 -9.53
N SER A 45 18.67 2.98 -9.62
CA SER A 45 17.87 1.99 -8.85
C SER A 45 18.01 2.03 -7.30
N HIS A 46 18.80 2.95 -6.74
CA HIS A 46 18.96 3.15 -5.30
C HIS A 46 18.59 4.56 -4.83
N GLN A 47 18.14 5.42 -5.74
CA GLN A 47 17.77 6.79 -5.44
C GLN A 47 16.25 6.93 -5.41
N SER A 48 15.76 7.86 -4.60
CA SER A 48 14.35 8.23 -4.56
C SER A 48 14.21 9.72 -4.83
N ALA A 49 13.18 10.08 -5.59
CA ALA A 49 12.90 11.46 -5.93
C ALA A 49 11.76 12.02 -5.07
N TYR A 50 11.99 13.23 -4.57
CA TYR A 50 11.05 13.98 -3.75
C TYR A 50 10.66 15.28 -4.45
N CYS A 51 9.43 15.72 -4.23
CA CYS A 51 8.96 16.99 -4.75
C CYS A 51 9.68 18.17 -4.05
N PRO A 52 10.23 19.15 -4.78
CA PRO A 52 10.97 20.26 -4.18
C PRO A 52 10.11 21.21 -3.32
N ARG A 53 8.78 21.16 -3.44
CA ARG A 53 7.86 22.04 -2.70
C ARG A 53 7.24 21.37 -1.48
N CYS A 54 6.67 20.18 -1.65
CA CYS A 54 5.93 19.49 -0.58
C CYS A 54 6.68 18.29 0.00
N GLN A 55 7.85 17.96 -0.53
CA GLN A 55 8.64 16.79 -0.13
C GLN A 55 7.88 15.45 -0.26
N ALA A 56 6.82 15.42 -1.08
CA ALA A 56 6.15 14.18 -1.44
C ALA A 56 7.10 13.26 -2.18
N LYS A 57 7.18 11.99 -1.78
CA LYS A 57 7.89 10.96 -2.54
C LYS A 57 7.16 10.72 -3.86
N ILE A 58 7.84 10.97 -4.98
CA ILE A 58 7.27 10.86 -6.34
C ILE A 58 7.63 9.52 -6.96
N ARG A 59 8.90 9.12 -6.82
CA ARG A 59 9.42 7.90 -7.43
C ARG A 59 10.46 7.26 -6.53
N ASP A 60 10.37 5.96 -6.37
CA ASP A 60 11.41 5.13 -5.73
C ASP A 60 12.12 4.35 -6.83
N GLY A 61 13.44 4.36 -6.85
CA GLY A 61 14.25 3.57 -7.78
C GLY A 61 14.44 2.12 -7.31
N ARG A 62 13.98 1.74 -6.11
CA ARG A 62 14.10 0.35 -5.66
C ARG A 62 13.27 -0.60 -6.52
N ASP A 63 13.95 -1.25 -7.45
CA ASP A 63 13.35 -2.17 -8.40
C ASP A 63 13.46 -3.61 -7.89
N TRP A 64 12.35 -4.18 -7.41
CA TRP A 64 12.27 -5.63 -7.21
C TRP A 64 11.77 -6.29 -8.48
N SER A 65 12.53 -7.29 -8.97
CA SER A 65 12.10 -8.01 -10.16
C SER A 65 10.75 -8.68 -9.92
N LEU A 66 9.88 -8.63 -10.93
CA LEU A 66 8.57 -9.31 -10.92
C LEU A 66 8.69 -10.80 -10.53
N THR A 67 9.83 -11.44 -10.84
CA THR A 67 10.13 -12.82 -10.44
C THR A 67 10.28 -13.00 -8.93
N ARG A 68 10.88 -12.05 -8.20
CA ARG A 68 10.98 -12.11 -6.73
C ARG A 68 9.62 -11.90 -6.07
N LEU A 69 8.85 -10.94 -6.57
CA LEU A 69 7.48 -10.71 -6.11
C LEU A 69 6.61 -11.96 -6.36
N ALA A 70 6.74 -12.60 -7.53
CA ALA A 70 6.05 -13.84 -7.84
C ALA A 70 6.50 -15.01 -6.97
N ALA A 71 7.81 -15.13 -6.68
CA ALA A 71 8.31 -16.16 -5.79
C ALA A 71 7.73 -16.01 -4.37
N MET A 72 7.73 -14.80 -3.81
CA MET A 72 7.08 -14.52 -2.51
C MET A 72 5.58 -14.82 -2.56
N ALA A 73 4.89 -14.45 -3.63
CA ALA A 73 3.48 -14.76 -3.84
C ALA A 73 3.22 -16.27 -3.81
N PHE A 74 4.02 -17.06 -4.52
CA PHE A 74 3.91 -18.52 -4.49
C PHE A 74 4.19 -19.09 -3.09
N THR A 75 5.22 -18.61 -2.39
CA THR A 75 5.50 -19.04 -1.01
C THR A 75 4.35 -18.73 -0.07
N MET A 76 3.76 -17.53 -0.16
CA MET A 76 2.59 -17.14 0.64
C MET A 76 1.37 -18.00 0.30
N LEU A 77 1.13 -18.28 -0.98
CA LEU A 77 0.02 -19.13 -1.42
C LEU A 77 0.11 -20.54 -0.82
N LEU A 78 1.33 -21.09 -0.72
CA LEU A 78 1.57 -22.40 -0.09
C LEU A 78 1.44 -22.36 1.43
N LEU A 79 1.79 -21.23 2.06
CA LEU A 79 1.73 -21.06 3.52
C LEU A 79 0.32 -20.76 4.04
N MET A 80 -0.52 -20.10 3.24
CA MET A 80 -1.88 -19.68 3.60
C MET A 80 -2.79 -20.80 4.12
N PRO A 81 -2.87 -22.00 3.48
CA PRO A 81 -3.69 -23.10 4.00
C PRO A 81 -3.30 -23.52 5.42
N PHE A 82 -2.01 -23.55 5.72
CA PHE A 82 -1.51 -23.87 7.06
C PHE A 82 -1.79 -22.73 8.04
N ALA A 83 -1.56 -21.48 7.64
CA ALA A 83 -1.80 -20.32 8.49
C ALA A 83 -3.28 -20.11 8.87
N TRP A 84 -4.22 -20.50 8.00
CA TRP A 84 -5.66 -20.34 8.25
C TRP A 84 -6.36 -21.60 8.76
N GLY A 85 -5.84 -22.79 8.42
CA GLY A 85 -6.43 -24.07 8.77
C GLY A 85 -5.96 -24.64 10.11
N GLU A 86 -4.67 -24.48 10.43
CA GLU A 86 -4.10 -25.00 11.68
C GLU A 86 -4.50 -24.13 12.88
N PRO A 87 -4.58 -24.71 14.09
CA PRO A 87 -4.93 -23.98 15.30
C PRO A 87 -3.87 -22.93 15.63
N LEU A 88 -4.31 -21.68 15.83
CA LEU A 88 -3.47 -20.56 16.26
C LEU A 88 -3.27 -20.58 17.76
N LEU A 89 -4.32 -20.92 18.51
CA LEU A 89 -4.31 -20.96 19.96
C LEU A 89 -5.01 -22.23 20.47
N HIS A 90 -4.47 -22.78 21.55
CA HIS A 90 -5.08 -23.83 22.35
C HIS A 90 -5.53 -23.22 23.68
N ILE A 91 -6.83 -23.24 23.93
CA ILE A 91 -7.43 -22.66 25.13
C ILE A 91 -7.90 -23.82 26.01
N TRP A 92 -7.40 -23.89 27.23
CA TRP A 92 -7.83 -24.88 28.22
C TRP A 92 -8.84 -24.23 29.18
N LEU A 93 -10.11 -24.61 29.02
CA LEU A 93 -11.20 -24.13 29.85
C LEU A 93 -11.81 -25.32 30.61
N LEU A 94 -11.77 -25.29 31.94
CA LEU A 94 -12.36 -26.34 32.79
C LEU A 94 -11.86 -27.77 32.44
N GLY A 95 -10.60 -27.89 32.02
CA GLY A 95 -9.98 -29.17 31.62
C GLY A 95 -10.30 -29.63 30.20
N ILE A 96 -11.12 -28.89 29.44
CA ILE A 96 -11.41 -29.16 28.03
C ILE A 96 -10.52 -28.27 27.15
N ARG A 97 -9.91 -28.87 26.13
CA ARG A 97 -9.11 -28.15 25.14
C ARG A 97 -10.00 -27.69 24.00
N ILE A 98 -9.98 -26.39 23.73
CA ILE A 98 -10.63 -25.75 22.58
C ILE A 98 -9.52 -25.25 21.67
N ASP A 99 -9.51 -25.77 20.45
CA ASP A 99 -8.59 -25.33 19.40
C ASP A 99 -9.27 -24.20 18.62
N ALA A 100 -8.57 -23.08 18.47
CA ALA A 100 -9.07 -21.91 17.75
C ALA A 100 -8.18 -21.62 16.54
N ASN A 101 -8.73 -21.81 15.32
CA ASN A 101 -8.13 -21.32 14.07
C ASN A 101 -8.90 -20.10 13.52
N VAL A 102 -8.36 -19.46 12.48
CA VAL A 102 -8.94 -18.23 11.89
C VAL A 102 -10.37 -18.48 11.39
N MET A 103 -10.58 -19.59 10.69
CA MET A 103 -11.88 -19.94 10.10
C MET A 103 -12.94 -20.21 11.17
N GLN A 104 -12.59 -20.94 12.22
CA GLN A 104 -13.46 -21.21 13.35
C GLN A 104 -13.80 -19.92 14.09
N GLY A 105 -12.84 -19.00 14.25
CA GLY A 105 -13.08 -17.67 14.83
C GLY A 105 -14.15 -16.89 14.06
N ILE A 106 -14.01 -16.79 12.73
CA ILE A 106 -14.98 -16.11 11.85
C ILE A 106 -16.36 -16.78 11.92
N TRP A 107 -16.38 -18.12 11.88
CA TRP A 107 -17.60 -18.90 11.95
C TRP A 107 -18.34 -18.70 13.29
N GLN A 108 -17.58 -18.67 14.38
CA GLN A 108 -18.09 -18.45 15.73
C GLN A 108 -18.69 -17.04 15.88
N MET A 109 -18.00 -16.00 15.40
CA MET A 109 -18.53 -14.62 15.41
C MET A 109 -19.84 -14.52 14.64
N THR A 110 -19.92 -15.18 13.48
CA THR A 110 -21.14 -15.17 12.65
C THR A 110 -22.29 -15.90 13.34
N LYS A 111 -22.02 -17.02 14.02
CA LYS A 111 -23.03 -17.76 14.80
C LYS A 111 -23.55 -16.98 16.02
N GLN A 112 -22.73 -16.11 16.60
CA GLN A 112 -23.08 -15.30 17.77
C GLN A 112 -23.96 -14.08 17.43
N GLY A 113 -24.26 -13.85 16.15
CA GLY A 113 -25.14 -12.77 15.68
C GLY A 113 -24.41 -11.62 14.99
N ASP A 114 -23.08 -11.54 15.10
CA ASP A 114 -22.26 -10.46 14.55
C ASP A 114 -21.73 -10.77 13.14
N ALA A 115 -22.65 -11.09 12.23
CA ALA A 115 -22.32 -11.47 10.85
C ALA A 115 -21.56 -10.37 10.09
N ILE A 116 -21.85 -9.08 10.36
CA ILE A 116 -21.16 -7.96 9.71
C ILE A 116 -19.68 -7.97 10.09
N THR A 117 -19.37 -8.05 11.38
CA THR A 117 -18.00 -8.09 11.89
C THR A 117 -17.26 -9.31 11.37
N GLY A 118 -17.89 -10.49 11.41
CA GLY A 118 -17.33 -11.73 10.86
C GLY A 118 -17.00 -11.62 9.37
N SER A 119 -17.89 -11.03 8.57
CA SER A 119 -17.66 -10.83 7.13
C SER A 119 -16.51 -9.87 6.84
N MET A 120 -16.35 -8.82 7.66
CA MET A 120 -15.26 -7.86 7.52
C MET A 120 -13.91 -8.50 7.89
N VAL A 121 -13.85 -9.27 8.98
CA VAL A 121 -12.65 -10.03 9.36
C VAL A 121 -12.29 -11.06 8.28
N PHE A 122 -13.27 -11.79 7.74
CA PHE A 122 -13.05 -12.71 6.63
C PHE A 122 -12.44 -12.02 5.41
N PHE A 123 -13.00 -10.87 5.01
CA PHE A 123 -12.47 -10.11 3.89
C PHE A 123 -11.04 -9.62 4.16
N CYS A 124 -10.74 -9.08 5.33
CA CYS A 124 -9.42 -8.51 5.63
C CYS A 124 -8.33 -9.56 5.89
N VAL A 125 -8.68 -10.70 6.51
CA VAL A 125 -7.70 -11.73 6.92
C VAL A 125 -7.50 -12.80 5.84
N ILE A 126 -8.55 -13.11 5.07
CA ILE A 126 -8.50 -14.18 4.05
C ILE A 126 -8.65 -13.60 2.65
N GLY A 127 -9.71 -12.83 2.42
CA GLY A 127 -10.05 -12.31 1.09
C GLY A 127 -8.95 -11.43 0.49
N ALA A 128 -8.60 -10.33 1.16
CA ALA A 128 -7.67 -9.33 0.65
C ALA A 128 -6.24 -9.89 0.44
N PRO A 129 -5.65 -10.67 1.38
CA PRO A 129 -4.35 -11.31 1.15
C PRO A 129 -4.37 -12.32 0.00
N LEU A 130 -5.42 -13.15 -0.11
CA LEU A 130 -5.56 -14.10 -1.20
C LEU A 130 -5.65 -13.39 -2.55
N ILE A 131 -6.49 -12.35 -2.64
CA ILE A 131 -6.62 -11.52 -3.83
C ILE A 131 -5.28 -10.84 -4.17
N LEU A 132 -4.51 -10.41 -3.19
CA LEU A 132 -3.21 -9.75 -3.41
C LEU A 132 -2.20 -10.73 -4.01
N VAL A 133 -2.06 -11.89 -3.40
CA VAL A 133 -1.13 -12.93 -3.84
C VAL A 133 -1.51 -13.46 -5.22
N THR A 134 -2.79 -13.71 -5.46
CA THR A 134 -3.29 -14.13 -6.78
C THR A 134 -3.14 -13.03 -7.83
N SER A 135 -3.28 -11.75 -7.46
CA SER A 135 -3.02 -10.62 -8.35
C SER A 135 -1.56 -10.56 -8.78
N ILE A 136 -0.60 -10.73 -7.86
CA ILE A 136 0.82 -10.76 -8.19
C ILE A 136 1.17 -11.97 -9.06
N ALA A 137 0.63 -13.15 -8.74
CA ALA A 137 0.78 -14.34 -9.57
C ALA A 137 0.20 -14.14 -10.97
N TYR A 138 -0.96 -13.49 -11.08
CA TYR A 138 -1.59 -13.12 -12.35
C TYR A 138 -0.76 -12.10 -13.13
N LEU A 139 -0.11 -11.13 -12.49
CA LEU A 139 0.80 -10.21 -13.19
C LEU A 139 2.00 -10.95 -13.80
N TRP A 140 2.56 -11.91 -13.08
CA TRP A 140 3.65 -12.75 -13.58
C TRP A 140 3.21 -13.65 -14.74
N PHE A 141 2.07 -14.32 -14.58
CA PHE A 141 1.53 -15.25 -15.58
C PHE A 141 0.99 -14.52 -16.82
N GLY A 142 0.21 -13.45 -16.61
CA GLY A 142 -0.38 -12.62 -17.65
C GLY A 142 0.66 -11.89 -18.50
N ASN A 143 1.82 -11.53 -17.93
CA ASN A 143 2.94 -11.02 -18.70
C ASN A 143 3.49 -12.04 -19.72
N ARG A 144 3.44 -13.34 -19.39
CA ARG A 144 3.91 -14.41 -20.29
C ARG A 144 2.92 -14.68 -21.41
N LEU A 145 1.63 -14.47 -21.17
CA LEU A 145 0.54 -14.74 -22.12
C LEU A 145 0.02 -13.50 -22.86
N GLY A 146 0.53 -12.30 -22.55
CA GLY A 146 0.08 -11.05 -23.17
C GLY A 146 -1.35 -10.64 -22.78
N MET A 147 -1.80 -10.99 -21.57
CA MET A 147 -3.15 -10.67 -21.09
C MET A 147 -3.30 -9.18 -20.73
N ASN A 148 -4.54 -8.73 -20.55
CA ASN A 148 -4.82 -7.37 -20.06
C ASN A 148 -4.51 -7.25 -18.56
N LEU A 149 -3.44 -6.52 -18.23
CA LEU A 149 -2.92 -6.35 -16.86
C LEU A 149 -3.46 -5.08 -16.17
N ARG A 150 -4.04 -4.15 -16.92
CA ARG A 150 -4.59 -2.87 -16.42
C ARG A 150 -5.56 -3.00 -15.24
N PRO A 151 -6.61 -3.86 -15.27
CA PRO A 151 -7.55 -3.92 -14.15
C PRO A 151 -6.88 -4.40 -12.86
N VAL A 152 -5.92 -5.32 -12.97
CA VAL A 152 -5.18 -5.85 -11.83
C VAL A 152 -4.28 -4.79 -11.22
N LEU A 153 -3.58 -4.01 -12.04
CA LEU A 153 -2.75 -2.89 -11.54
C LEU A 153 -3.58 -1.83 -10.82
N LEU A 154 -4.77 -1.49 -11.33
CA LEU A 154 -5.69 -0.56 -10.66
C LEU A 154 -6.26 -1.13 -9.36
N MET A 155 -6.57 -2.44 -9.35
CA MET A 155 -7.07 -3.12 -8.17
C MET A 155 -6.00 -3.20 -7.08
N LEU A 156 -4.75 -3.47 -7.44
CA LEU A 156 -3.62 -3.66 -6.53
C LEU A 156 -3.33 -2.40 -5.69
N GLU A 157 -3.42 -1.22 -6.28
CA GLU A 157 -3.23 0.06 -5.57
C GLU A 157 -4.25 0.21 -4.43
N ARG A 158 -5.51 -0.16 -4.68
CA ARG A 158 -6.56 -0.12 -3.65
C ARG A 158 -6.42 -1.25 -2.65
N LEU A 159 -6.09 -2.45 -3.11
CA LEU A 159 -6.06 -3.66 -2.29
C LEU A 159 -4.96 -3.64 -1.22
N LYS A 160 -3.82 -2.99 -1.50
CA LYS A 160 -2.72 -2.81 -0.55
C LYS A 160 -3.18 -2.25 0.81
N GLU A 161 -4.17 -1.37 0.82
CA GLU A 161 -4.69 -0.73 2.04
C GLU A 161 -5.61 -1.65 2.85
N TRP A 162 -6.18 -2.70 2.24
CA TRP A 162 -7.11 -3.64 2.90
C TRP A 162 -6.42 -4.85 3.52
N VAL A 163 -5.15 -5.07 3.21
CA VAL A 163 -4.37 -6.18 3.77
C VAL A 163 -3.86 -5.77 5.15
N MET A 164 -4.48 -6.33 6.19
CA MET A 164 -4.25 -5.96 7.61
C MET A 164 -4.03 -7.20 8.49
N LEU A 165 -3.23 -8.14 7.99
CA LEU A 165 -2.85 -9.36 8.74
C LEU A 165 -2.07 -9.05 10.03
N ASP A 166 -1.29 -7.97 10.01
CA ASP A 166 -0.56 -7.44 11.15
C ASP A 166 -1.49 -6.95 12.27
N ILE A 167 -2.55 -6.22 11.92
CA ILE A 167 -3.56 -5.76 12.89
C ILE A 167 -4.28 -6.96 13.52
N TYR A 168 -4.57 -8.00 12.73
CA TYR A 168 -5.16 -9.23 13.27
C TYR A 168 -4.22 -9.93 14.27
N LEU A 169 -2.91 -9.99 13.98
CA LEU A 169 -1.92 -10.56 14.91
C LEU A 169 -1.90 -9.80 16.25
N VAL A 170 -1.90 -8.46 16.19
CA VAL A 170 -1.96 -7.61 17.38
C VAL A 170 -3.28 -7.83 18.13
N GLY A 171 -4.40 -7.94 17.42
CA GLY A 171 -5.72 -8.21 18.00
C GLY A 171 -5.78 -9.54 18.75
N ILE A 172 -5.25 -10.62 18.17
CA ILE A 172 -5.11 -11.91 18.87
C ILE A 172 -4.24 -11.76 20.11
N GLY A 173 -3.14 -11.01 20.04
CA GLY A 173 -2.26 -10.76 21.18
C GLY A 173 -2.99 -10.09 22.34
N VAL A 174 -3.71 -9.00 22.08
CA VAL A 174 -4.51 -8.29 23.09
C VAL A 174 -5.62 -9.18 23.66
N ALA A 175 -6.34 -9.91 22.79
CA ALA A 175 -7.37 -10.85 23.22
C ALA A 175 -6.81 -11.98 24.10
N SER A 176 -5.62 -12.49 23.79
CA SER A 176 -4.97 -13.54 24.57
C SER A 176 -4.62 -13.04 25.97
N ILE A 177 -4.08 -11.83 26.11
CA ILE A 177 -3.77 -11.23 27.41
C ILE A 177 -5.05 -11.08 28.26
N LYS A 178 -6.16 -10.62 27.67
CA LYS A 178 -7.44 -10.48 28.40
C LYS A 178 -8.03 -11.80 28.88
N VAL A 179 -7.89 -12.88 28.10
CA VAL A 179 -8.49 -14.19 28.41
C VAL A 179 -7.61 -15.02 29.35
N GLN A 180 -6.32 -14.70 29.44
CA GLN A 180 -5.35 -15.46 30.24
C GLN A 180 -5.68 -15.49 31.75
N ASP A 181 -6.44 -14.51 32.26
CA ASP A 181 -6.92 -14.48 33.64
C ASP A 181 -7.94 -15.59 33.96
N TYR A 182 -8.61 -16.13 32.94
CA TYR A 182 -9.68 -17.13 33.07
C TYR A 182 -9.32 -18.50 32.50
N ALA A 183 -8.33 -18.57 31.59
CA ALA A 183 -7.98 -19.79 30.87
C ALA A 183 -6.47 -19.89 30.62
N HIS A 184 -5.93 -21.10 30.66
CA HIS A 184 -4.55 -21.33 30.21
C HIS A 184 -4.50 -21.37 28.68
N ILE A 185 -3.76 -20.44 28.09
CA ILE A 185 -3.61 -20.30 26.63
C ILE A 185 -2.22 -20.77 26.23
N GLN A 186 -2.15 -21.63 25.21
CA GLN A 186 -0.91 -22.06 24.58
C GLN A 186 -0.93 -21.72 23.09
N ALA A 187 0.20 -21.26 22.56
CA ALA A 187 0.35 -21.00 21.13
C ALA A 187 0.32 -22.31 20.33
N GLY A 188 -0.54 -22.37 19.31
CA GLY A 188 -0.59 -23.47 18.36
C GLY A 188 0.44 -23.34 17.24
N VAL A 189 0.66 -24.42 16.49
CA VAL A 189 1.61 -24.44 15.36
C VAL A 189 1.20 -23.43 14.27
N GLY A 190 -0.11 -23.21 14.08
CA GLY A 190 -0.63 -22.26 13.11
C GLY A 190 -0.15 -20.82 13.34
N LEU A 191 0.17 -20.44 14.58
CA LEU A 191 0.67 -19.10 14.91
C LEU A 191 2.01 -18.81 14.23
N PHE A 192 2.93 -19.78 14.18
CA PHE A 192 4.22 -19.59 13.52
C PHE A 192 4.07 -19.40 12.01
N SER A 193 3.22 -20.21 11.36
CA SER A 193 2.89 -20.05 9.94
C SER A 193 2.20 -18.71 9.67
N PHE A 194 1.31 -18.27 10.57
CA PHE A 194 0.66 -16.97 10.46
C PHE A 194 1.64 -15.80 10.59
N VAL A 195 2.56 -15.84 11.57
CA VAL A 195 3.60 -14.82 11.74
C VAL A 195 4.53 -14.77 10.52
N ALA A 196 4.94 -15.92 9.99
CA ALA A 196 5.73 -15.97 8.76
C ALA A 196 4.97 -15.37 7.56
N LEU A 197 3.66 -15.64 7.45
CA LEU A 197 2.80 -15.04 6.42
C LEU A 197 2.70 -13.52 6.57
N VAL A 198 2.55 -12.99 7.80
CA VAL A 198 2.54 -11.55 8.09
C VAL A 198 3.85 -10.91 7.63
N ILE A 199 5.00 -11.48 8.02
CA ILE A 199 6.32 -10.97 7.64
C ILE A 199 6.47 -10.95 6.11
N LEU A 200 6.17 -12.06 5.43
CA LEU A 200 6.26 -12.16 3.97
C LEU A 200 5.35 -11.15 3.27
N THR A 201 4.13 -10.97 3.78
CA THR A 201 3.16 -10.02 3.22
C THR A 201 3.66 -8.58 3.41
N THR A 202 4.14 -8.22 4.59
CA THR A 202 4.69 -6.88 4.88
C THR A 202 5.92 -6.57 4.03
N VAL A 203 6.85 -7.52 3.89
CA VAL A 203 8.01 -7.39 2.99
C VAL A 203 7.55 -7.19 1.55
N THR A 204 6.60 -8.00 1.08
CA THR A 204 6.02 -7.87 -0.26
C THR A 204 5.40 -6.49 -0.47
N LEU A 205 4.55 -6.00 0.45
CA LEU A 205 3.89 -4.69 0.37
C LEU A 205 4.86 -3.51 0.42
N SER A 206 5.98 -3.65 1.13
CA SER A 206 7.03 -2.64 1.24
C SER A 206 7.83 -2.50 -0.07
N HIS A 207 8.05 -3.62 -0.76
CA HIS A 207 8.78 -3.70 -2.03
C HIS A 207 7.89 -3.66 -3.27
N LEU A 208 6.57 -3.70 -3.11
CA LEU A 208 5.61 -3.59 -4.18
C LEU A 208 5.47 -2.12 -4.63
N ASN A 209 6.15 -1.78 -5.72
CA ASN A 209 6.09 -0.48 -6.39
C ASN A 209 5.11 -0.55 -7.58
N VAL A 210 3.91 0.01 -7.42
CA VAL A 210 2.86 -0.09 -8.45
C VAL A 210 3.18 0.82 -9.63
N GLU A 211 3.79 1.98 -9.39
CA GLU A 211 4.20 2.93 -10.42
C GLU A 211 5.20 2.30 -11.41
N GLU A 212 6.19 1.56 -10.89
CA GLU A 212 7.18 0.84 -11.67
C GLU A 212 6.54 -0.29 -12.50
N LEU A 213 5.62 -1.07 -11.90
CA LEU A 213 4.87 -2.11 -12.62
C LEU A 213 4.11 -1.53 -13.81
N TRP A 214 3.47 -0.37 -13.62
CA TRP A 214 2.83 0.32 -14.73
C TRP A 214 3.82 0.75 -15.81
N GLU A 215 5.06 1.13 -15.48
CA GLU A 215 6.07 1.60 -16.46
C GLU A 215 6.58 0.46 -17.30
N ARG A 216 6.74 -0.69 -16.66
CA ARG A 216 7.14 -1.94 -17.29
C ARG A 216 6.08 -2.47 -18.26
N PHE A 217 4.82 -2.51 -17.87
CA PHE A 217 3.76 -3.11 -18.70
C PHE A 217 3.14 -2.15 -19.71
N TYR A 218 3.04 -0.87 -19.37
CA TYR A 218 2.43 0.16 -20.22
C TYR A 218 3.32 1.41 -20.24
N PRO A 219 4.52 1.33 -20.87
CA PRO A 219 5.41 2.47 -21.00
C PRO A 219 4.72 3.55 -21.85
N GLN A 220 4.78 4.78 -21.36
CA GLN A 220 4.29 5.95 -22.06
C GLN A 220 5.44 6.94 -22.19
N ARG A 221 5.48 7.66 -23.31
CA ARG A 221 6.53 8.67 -23.52
C ARG A 221 6.32 9.81 -22.52
N PRO A 222 7.33 10.13 -21.68
CA PRO A 222 7.25 11.25 -20.75
C PRO A 222 7.22 12.57 -21.52
N ALA A 223 6.73 13.63 -20.86
CA ALA A 223 6.72 14.97 -21.43
C ALA A 223 8.13 15.58 -21.36
N THR A 224 8.73 15.87 -22.51
CA THR A 224 10.08 16.45 -22.61
C THR A 224 10.10 17.98 -22.57
N ARG A 225 8.93 18.60 -22.70
CA ARG A 225 8.76 20.06 -22.69
C ARG A 225 7.90 20.49 -21.51
N ARG A 226 8.27 21.61 -20.90
CA ARG A 226 7.42 22.29 -19.92
C ARG A 226 6.13 22.78 -20.60
N ASP A 227 5.00 22.20 -20.24
CA ASP A 227 3.67 22.67 -20.63
C ASP A 227 2.73 22.68 -19.41
N GLU A 228 2.03 23.80 -19.22
CA GLU A 228 1.04 23.95 -18.15
C GLU A 228 -0.19 23.04 -18.36
N LYS A 229 -0.46 22.62 -19.60
CA LYS A 229 -1.59 21.73 -19.94
C LYS A 229 -1.37 20.28 -19.52
N LEU A 230 -0.15 19.90 -19.11
CA LEU A 230 0.12 18.58 -18.55
C LEU A 230 -0.77 18.32 -17.33
N ARG A 231 -1.24 17.09 -17.18
CA ARG A 231 -2.07 16.68 -16.04
C ARG A 231 -1.51 15.40 -15.43
N VAL A 232 -1.62 15.29 -14.11
CA VAL A 232 -1.28 14.07 -13.38
C VAL A 232 -2.50 13.16 -13.25
N CYS A 233 -2.32 11.87 -13.52
CA CYS A 233 -3.35 10.85 -13.31
C CYS A 233 -3.26 10.30 -11.88
N LEU A 234 -4.31 10.44 -11.08
CA LEU A 234 -4.31 9.98 -9.68
C LEU A 234 -4.53 8.47 -9.47
N GLY A 235 -4.62 7.67 -10.55
CA GLY A 235 -4.75 6.21 -10.43
C GLY A 235 -3.64 5.41 -11.11
N CYS A 236 -2.69 6.07 -11.78
CA CYS A 236 -1.48 5.40 -12.27
C CYS A 236 -0.24 6.31 -12.18
N HIS A 237 -0.40 7.46 -11.51
CA HIS A 237 0.59 8.55 -11.31
C HIS A 237 1.31 9.06 -12.56
N PHE A 238 0.81 8.72 -13.76
CA PHE A 238 1.35 9.20 -15.02
C PHE A 238 1.04 10.68 -15.24
N THR A 239 2.05 11.48 -15.58
CA THR A 239 1.88 12.87 -16.03
C THR A 239 1.91 12.91 -17.56
N GLY A 240 0.87 13.46 -18.17
CA GLY A 240 0.82 13.61 -19.62
C GLY A 240 -0.42 14.36 -20.10
N TYR A 241 -0.66 14.27 -21.41
CA TYR A 241 -1.85 14.85 -22.03
C TYR A 241 -3.04 13.89 -21.93
N PRO A 242 -4.26 14.43 -21.75
CA PRO A 242 -5.46 13.62 -21.88
C PRO A 242 -5.63 13.15 -23.33
N ASP A 243 -6.13 11.93 -23.50
CA ASP A 243 -6.57 11.40 -24.79
C ASP A 243 -7.78 12.19 -25.33
N GLN A 244 -8.19 11.97 -26.58
CA GLN A 244 -9.31 12.66 -27.24
C GLN A 244 -10.61 12.65 -26.41
N ARG A 245 -10.82 11.61 -25.61
CA ARG A 245 -11.97 11.44 -24.70
C ARG A 245 -11.77 12.03 -23.30
N GLY A 246 -10.70 12.79 -23.06
CA GLY A 246 -10.38 13.35 -21.74
C GLY A 246 -9.85 12.33 -20.73
N ARG A 247 -9.33 11.18 -21.18
CA ARG A 247 -8.90 10.05 -20.32
C ARG A 247 -7.39 9.91 -20.28
N CYS A 248 -6.88 9.19 -19.29
CA CYS A 248 -5.47 8.81 -19.23
C CYS A 248 -5.15 7.85 -20.38
N PRO A 249 -4.08 8.08 -21.16
CA PRO A 249 -3.66 7.12 -22.19
C PRO A 249 -3.18 5.78 -21.62
N ARG A 250 -2.79 5.76 -20.34
CA ARG A 250 -2.24 4.58 -19.66
C ARG A 250 -3.30 3.71 -18.97
N CYS A 251 -4.06 4.29 -18.04
CA CYS A 251 -5.05 3.56 -17.23
C CYS A 251 -6.52 3.83 -17.62
N HIS A 252 -6.77 4.73 -18.57
CA HIS A 252 -8.12 5.13 -19.04
C HIS A 252 -9.04 5.79 -18.00
N ILE A 253 -8.55 6.12 -16.81
CA ILE A 253 -9.27 6.95 -15.84
C ILE A 253 -9.40 8.38 -16.38
N PRO A 254 -10.54 9.07 -16.19
CA PRO A 254 -10.73 10.46 -16.64
C PRO A 254 -9.70 11.42 -16.01
N LEU A 255 -8.98 12.17 -16.86
CA LEU A 255 -7.94 13.14 -16.46
C LEU A 255 -8.57 14.50 -16.12
N ARG A 256 -8.91 14.68 -14.84
CA ARG A 256 -9.47 15.94 -14.32
C ARG A 256 -8.35 16.88 -13.88
N VAL A 257 -8.50 18.18 -14.14
CA VAL A 257 -7.54 19.22 -13.71
C VAL A 257 -7.49 19.34 -12.19
N ARG A 258 -8.65 19.29 -11.52
CA ARG A 258 -8.75 19.41 -10.06
C ARG A 258 -9.82 18.47 -9.51
N ARG A 259 -9.56 17.85 -8.35
CA ARG A 259 -10.61 17.18 -7.57
C ARG A 259 -11.56 18.26 -7.01
N ARG A 260 -12.82 18.24 -7.46
CA ARG A 260 -13.86 19.15 -6.94
C ARG A 260 -14.11 18.87 -5.46
N HIS A 261 -14.26 19.94 -4.67
CA HIS A 261 -14.57 19.89 -3.23
C HIS A 261 -13.57 19.08 -2.39
N SER A 262 -12.28 19.04 -2.77
CA SER A 262 -11.26 18.24 -2.05
C SER A 262 -11.16 18.62 -0.57
N LEU A 263 -11.14 19.92 -0.26
CA LEU A 263 -11.10 20.43 1.11
C LEU A 263 -12.36 20.05 1.89
N GLN A 264 -13.54 20.24 1.31
CA GLN A 264 -14.81 19.90 1.97
C GLN A 264 -14.93 18.40 2.25
N LYS A 265 -14.50 17.55 1.32
CA LYS A 265 -14.47 16.08 1.53
C LYS A 265 -13.50 15.68 2.63
N CYS A 266 -12.32 16.32 2.67
CA CYS A 266 -11.33 16.07 3.72
C CYS A 266 -11.90 16.46 5.10
N TRP A 267 -12.46 17.66 5.22
CA TRP A 267 -13.10 18.12 6.46
C TRP A 267 -14.29 17.24 6.87
N ALA A 268 -15.15 16.84 5.93
CA ALA A 268 -16.27 15.96 6.21
C ALA A 268 -15.81 14.59 6.75
N ALA A 269 -14.78 13.99 6.14
CA ALA A 269 -14.22 12.72 6.62
C ALA A 269 -13.53 12.86 7.99
N LEU A 270 -12.80 13.96 8.20
CA LEU A 270 -12.10 14.24 9.46
C LEU A 270 -13.11 14.45 10.61
N LEU A 271 -14.15 15.26 10.39
CA LEU A 271 -15.22 15.46 11.38
C LEU A 271 -15.97 14.17 11.68
N ALA A 272 -16.32 13.39 10.64
CA ALA A 272 -16.96 12.09 10.83
C ALA A 272 -16.09 11.14 11.67
N SER A 273 -14.77 11.09 11.40
CA SER A 273 -13.84 10.29 12.19
C SER A 273 -13.76 10.73 13.65
N ILE A 274 -13.74 12.04 13.94
CA ILE A 274 -13.73 12.56 15.31
C ILE A 274 -14.99 12.15 16.06
N VAL A 275 -16.16 12.27 15.41
CA VAL A 275 -17.44 11.90 16.01
C VAL A 275 -17.50 10.39 16.32
N LEU A 276 -16.98 9.55 15.43
CA LEU A 276 -16.97 8.09 15.62
C LEU A 276 -15.90 7.60 16.60
N LEU A 277 -14.85 8.40 16.85
CA LEU A 277 -13.80 8.06 17.81
C LEU A 277 -14.31 8.06 19.26
N LEU A 278 -15.30 8.91 19.58
CA LEU A 278 -15.90 9.00 20.91
C LEU A 278 -16.63 7.71 21.30
N PRO A 279 -17.65 7.21 20.56
CA PRO A 279 -18.33 5.98 20.93
C PRO A 279 -17.42 4.76 20.88
N ALA A 280 -16.44 4.73 19.97
CA ALA A 280 -15.51 3.61 19.86
C ALA A 280 -14.63 3.40 21.11
N ASN A 281 -14.35 4.46 21.87
CA ASN A 281 -13.53 4.39 23.08
C ASN A 281 -14.34 4.53 24.39
N LEU A 282 -15.58 5.03 24.32
CA LEU A 282 -16.44 5.23 25.50
C LEU A 282 -17.43 4.10 25.71
N LEU A 283 -17.81 3.38 24.66
CA LEU A 283 -18.72 2.24 24.79
C LEU A 283 -17.93 0.98 25.13
N PRO A 284 -18.45 0.16 26.06
CA PRO A 284 -17.77 -1.08 26.45
C PRO A 284 -17.73 -2.06 25.29
N ILE A 285 -16.55 -2.60 25.02
CA ILE A 285 -16.31 -3.56 23.93
C ILE A 285 -16.69 -4.98 24.38
N SER A 286 -16.51 -5.27 25.68
CA SER A 286 -16.89 -6.55 26.27
C SER A 286 -17.54 -6.36 27.63
N ILE A 287 -18.68 -7.04 27.84
CA ILE A 287 -19.36 -7.12 29.13
C ILE A 287 -19.23 -8.56 29.62
N ILE A 288 -18.49 -8.76 30.72
CA ILE A 288 -18.34 -10.07 31.35
C ILE A 288 -19.13 -10.07 32.65
N TYR A 289 -19.99 -11.08 32.82
CA TYR A 289 -20.72 -11.28 34.07
C TYR A 289 -19.98 -12.31 34.93
N LEU A 290 -19.31 -11.85 35.98
CA LEU A 290 -18.63 -12.69 36.97
C LEU A 290 -19.36 -12.58 38.31
N ASN A 291 -19.79 -13.73 38.85
CA ASN A 291 -20.47 -13.80 40.16
C ASN A 291 -21.68 -12.83 40.30
N GLY A 292 -22.43 -12.60 39.23
CA GLY A 292 -23.58 -11.68 39.22
C GLY A 292 -23.22 -10.19 39.15
N GLY A 293 -21.93 -9.83 39.14
CA GLY A 293 -21.45 -8.47 38.89
C GLY A 293 -21.17 -8.24 37.40
N ARG A 294 -21.66 -7.10 36.87
CA ARG A 294 -21.36 -6.63 35.51
C ARG A 294 -19.98 -5.95 35.53
N GLN A 295 -18.97 -6.57 34.94
CA GLN A 295 -17.70 -5.90 34.63
C GLN A 295 -17.72 -5.46 33.16
N GLU A 296 -17.44 -4.19 32.93
CA GLU A 296 -17.39 -3.57 31.61
C GLU A 296 -15.96 -3.14 31.33
N ASP A 297 -15.37 -3.68 30.27
CA ASP A 297 -14.10 -3.19 29.74
C ASP A 297 -14.38 -2.24 28.58
N THR A 298 -13.99 -0.98 28.73
CA THR A 298 -13.79 -0.03 27.61
C THR A 298 -12.46 -0.27 26.91
#